data_AF-A0A940RR89-F1
#
_entry.id   AF-A0A940RR89-F1
#
_cell.length_a   1.000
_cell.length_b   1.000
_cell.length_c   1.000
_cell.angle_alpha   90.00
_cell.angle_beta   90.00
_cell.angle_gamma   90.00
#
_symmetry.space_group_name_H-M   'P 1'
#
loop_
_entity.id
_entity.type
_entity.pdbx_description
1 polymer ?
#
loop_
_entity_poly.entity_id
_entity_poly.type
_entity_poly.pdbx_seq_one_letter_code
_entity_poly.pdbx_strand_id
1 'polypeptide(L)' 'MARGRAEPPPPASRADLLVTLLRKRAAAHNAGADDLELLLRNQIRWALPIQREGTED' A
#
# COMPACT_ATOMS: atom_id res chain seq x y z
N MET A 1 15.25 -26.01 9.42
CA MET A 1 13.80 -25.84 9.63
C MET A 1 13.39 -24.51 9.02
N ALA A 2 12.85 -24.50 7.80
CA ALA A 2 12.36 -23.28 7.18
C ALA A 2 11.01 -22.93 7.82
N ARG A 3 11.02 -22.05 8.81
CA ARG A 3 9.80 -21.45 9.35
C ARG A 3 9.26 -20.53 8.25
N GLY A 4 8.41 -21.07 7.39
CA GLY A 4 7.70 -20.30 6.37
C GLY A 4 7.07 -19.09 7.04
N ARG A 5 7.41 -17.89 6.55
CA ARG A 5 6.85 -16.65 7.10
C ARG A 5 5.34 -16.77 7.01
N ALA A 6 4.66 -16.77 8.16
CA ALA A 6 3.21 -16.68 8.18
C ALA A 6 2.82 -15.44 7.38
N GLU A 7 2.00 -15.63 6.35
CA GLU A 7 1.48 -14.51 5.59
C GLU A 7 0.70 -13.62 6.57
N PRO A 8 0.99 -12.30 6.62
CA PRO A 8 0.25 -11.43 7.50
C PRO A 8 -1.24 -11.49 7.14
N PRO A 9 -2.14 -11.45 8.13
CA PRO A 9 -3.57 -11.43 7.85
C PRO A 9 -3.91 -10.27 6.91
N PRO A 10 -4.89 -10.47 6.01
CA PRO A 10 -5.31 -9.42 5.10
C PRO A 10 -5.79 -8.19 5.90
N PRO A 11 -5.58 -6.96 5.38
CA PRO A 11 -6.01 -5.75 6.06
C PRO A 11 -7.53 -5.72 6.23
N ALA A 12 -7.99 -5.43 7.44
CA ALA A 12 -9.41 -5.41 7.80
C ALA A 12 -10.18 -4.27 7.13
N SER A 13 -9.49 -3.21 6.71
CA SER A 13 -10.08 -2.06 6.04
C SER A 13 -9.17 -1.48 4.96
N ARG A 14 -9.76 -0.64 4.09
CA ARG A 14 -9.01 0.14 3.09
C ARG A 14 -8.01 1.09 3.73
N ALA A 15 -8.33 1.66 4.89
CA ALA A 15 -7.41 2.50 5.65
C ALA A 15 -6.20 1.69 6.14
N ASP A 16 -6.42 0.47 6.66
CA ASP A 16 -5.34 -0.42 7.09
C ASP A 16 -4.44 -0.85 5.92
N LEU A 17 -5.05 -1.11 4.75
CA LEU A 17 -4.31 -1.37 3.52
C LEU A 17 -3.42 -0.18 3.15
N LEU A 18 -3.96 1.04 3.19
CA LEU A 18 -3.21 2.26 2.87
C LEU A 18 -2.03 2.47 3.83
N VAL A 19 -2.25 2.29 5.13
CA VAL A 19 -1.18 2.36 6.15
C VAL A 19 -0.09 1.33 5.85
N THR A 20 -0.48 0.10 5.49
CA THR A 20 0.47 -0.96 5.15
C THR A 20 1.30 -0.60 3.91
N LEU A 21 0.66 -0.11 2.85
CA LEU A 21 1.35 0.31 1.62
C LEU A 21 2.30 1.48 1.86
N LEU A 22 1.89 2.47 2.67
CA LEU A 22 2.73 3.61 3.03
C LEU A 22 3.98 3.18 3.81
N ARG A 23 3.84 2.27 4.78
CA ARG A 23 4.97 1.71 5.53
C ARG A 23 5.93 0.96 4.61
N LYS A 24 5.41 0.13 3.70
CA LYS A 24 6.22 -0.59 2.70
C LYS A 24 6.98 0.39 1.80
N ARG A 25 6.32 1.47 1.37
CA ARG A 25 6.94 2.50 0.53
C ARG A 25 8.08 3.20 1.26
N ALA A 26 7.89 3.57 2.52
CA ALA A 26 8.94 4.18 3.33
C ALA A 26 10.16 3.25 3.48
N ALA A 27 9.92 1.95 3.69
CA ALA A 27 10.99 0.96 3.73
C ALA A 27 11.74 0.83 2.39
N ALA A 28 11.01 0.81 1.27
CA ALA A 28 11.60 0.76 -0.08
C ALA A 28 12.46 2.00 -0.36
N HIS A 29 11.95 3.18 -0.03
CA HIS A 29 12.67 4.45 -0.16
C HIS A 29 13.96 4.45 0.66
N ASN A 30 13.89 4.06 1.93
CA ASN A 30 15.05 4.01 2.83
C ASN A 30 16.10 2.98 2.37
N ALA A 31 15.68 1.94 1.64
CA ALA A 31 16.57 0.93 1.08
C ALA A 31 17.13 1.32 -0.32
N GLY A 32 16.72 2.45 -0.90
CA GLY A 32 17.09 2.83 -2.28
C GLY A 32 16.49 1.91 -3.35
N ALA A 33 15.38 1.23 -3.04
CA ALA A 33 14.73 0.28 -3.96
C ALA A 33 13.71 1.02 -4.86
N ASP A 34 14.22 1.77 -5.84
CA ASP A 34 13.43 2.70 -6.65
C ASP A 34 12.28 2.04 -7.42
N ASP A 35 12.52 0.88 -8.05
CA ASP A 35 11.49 0.12 -8.77
C ASP A 35 10.35 -0.32 -7.83
N LEU A 36 10.72 -0.78 -6.63
CA LEU A 36 9.74 -1.19 -5.62
C LEU A 36 8.97 0.03 -5.09
N GLU A 37 9.64 1.17 -4.88
CA GLU A 37 8.99 2.40 -4.48
C GLU A 37 7.97 2.85 -5.54
N LEU A 38 8.32 2.81 -6.82
CA LEU A 38 7.46 3.17 -7.93
C LEU A 38 6.22 2.28 -8.00
N LEU A 39 6.40 0.97 -7.87
CA LEU A 39 5.30 0.00 -7.84
C LEU A 39 4.35 0.26 -6.67
N LEU A 40 4.89 0.52 -5.47
CA LEU A 40 4.09 0.84 -4.28
C LEU A 40 3.35 2.17 -4.43
N ARG A 41 3.96 3.19 -5.04
CA ARG A 41 3.29 4.48 -5.35
C ARG A 41 2.07 4.26 -6.25
N ASN A 42 2.20 3.42 -7.27
CA ASN A 42 1.07 3.09 -8.14
C ASN A 42 -0.04 2.38 -7.37
N GLN A 43 0.29 1.37 -6.54
CA GLN A 43 -0.70 0.68 -5.71
C GLN A 43 -1.41 1.64 -4.74
N ILE A 44 -0.68 2.55 -4.10
CA ILE A 44 -1.26 3.58 -3.23
C ILE A 44 -2.24 4.45 -4.02
N ARG A 45 -1.86 4.90 -5.22
CA ARG A 45 -2.73 5.72 -6.08
C ARG A 45 -4.04 5.00 -6.43
N TRP A 46 -3.97 3.71 -6.75
CA TRP A 46 -5.16 2.88 -6.97
C TRP A 46 -6.00 2.69 -5.70
N ALA A 47 -5.35 2.61 -4.53
CA ALA A 47 -6.00 2.44 -3.25
C ALA A 47 -6.63 3.74 -2.71
N LEU A 48 -6.36 4.92 -3.25
CA LEU A 48 -7.00 6.16 -2.81
C LEU A 48 -8.38 6.34 -3.48
N PRO A 49 -9.41 6.80 -2.75
CA PRO A 49 -10.66 7.18 -3.38
C PRO A 49 -10.39 8.38 -4.29
N ILE A 50 -10.74 8.26 -5.58
CA ILE A 50 -10.88 9.42 -6.44
C ILE A 50 -12.11 10.14 -5.89
N GLN A 51 -11.91 11.27 -5.21
CA GLN A 51 -12.97 12.23 -4.98
C GLN A 51 -13.40 12.69 -6.38
N ARG A 52 -14.40 12.01 -6.97
CA ARG A 52 -15.11 12.57 -8.10
C ARG A 52 -15.96 13.67 -7.51
N GLU A 53 -15.52 14.91 -7.69
CA GLU A 53 -16.37 16.05 -7.49
C GLU A 53 -17.67 15.83 -8.30
N GLY A 54 -18.81 15.85 -7.61
CA GLY A 54 -20.14 15.82 -8.21
C GLY A 54 -20.71 14.43 -8.48
N THR A 55 -21.44 13.88 -7.52
CA THR A 55 -22.76 13.33 -7.86
C THR A 55 -23.73 13.99 -6.91
N GLU A 56 -24.42 14.98 -7.46
CA GLU A 56 -25.54 15.69 -6.87
C GLU A 56 -26.64 14.70 -6.46
N ASP A 57 -27.38 15.09 -5.43
CA ASP A 57 -28.50 14.41 -4.74
C ASP A 57 -29.56 13.80 -5.66
#